data_AF-A0AAW2CK63-F1
#
_entry.id   AF-A0AAW2CK63-F1
#
_cell.length_a   1.000
_cell.length_b   1.000
_cell.length_c   1.000
_cell.angle_alpha   90.00
_cell.angle_beta   90.00
_cell.angle_gamma   90.00
#
_symmetry.space_group_name_H-M   'P 1'
#
loop_
_entity.id
_entity.type
_entity.pdbx_description
1 polymer ?
#
loop_
_entity_poly.entity_id
_entity_poly.type
_entity_poly.pdbx_seq_one_letter_code
_entity_poly.pdbx_strand_id
1 'polypeptide(L)'
;MKKMFSVFGPDLLFIPKEIGFRGLQTPDIMPSWLIEDDIDYYTSKFNQKGFTGGLNYYRAANLTWELRAPWTGLQIKVPAKFIVGDLDIVYHMPSTKEYIHNGGFKRDVPNLQDVVVMEGVAHFINQVKPEEINAHIYDFVKKF
;
A
#
# COMPACT_ATOMS: atom_id res chain seq x y z
N MET A 1 -2.86 12.76 12.39
CA MET A 1 -2.06 11.84 11.55
C MET A 1 -1.84 10.47 12.19
N LYS A 2 -1.62 10.35 13.50
CA LYS A 2 -1.43 9.07 14.22
C LYS A 2 -2.40 7.95 13.80
N LYS A 3 -3.71 8.21 13.87
CA LYS A 3 -4.78 7.28 13.41
C LYS A 3 -4.56 6.75 12.00
N MET A 4 -4.10 7.59 11.07
CA MET A 4 -3.92 7.14 9.70
C MET A 4 -2.81 6.09 9.66
N PHE A 5 -1.66 6.33 10.29
CA PHE A 5 -0.55 5.40 10.24
C PHE A 5 -0.74 4.11 11.06
N SER A 6 -1.68 4.10 12.00
CA SER A 6 -1.87 3.00 12.94
C SER A 6 -3.02 2.06 12.63
N VAL A 7 -3.86 2.37 11.63
CA VAL A 7 -5.13 1.64 11.38
C VAL A 7 -4.99 0.54 10.31
N PHE A 8 -3.84 0.44 9.64
CA PHE A 8 -3.66 -0.47 8.53
C PHE A 8 -3.30 -1.89 8.98
N GLY A 9 -4.21 -2.58 9.68
CA GLY A 9 -4.14 -4.04 9.89
C GLY A 9 -4.77 -4.84 8.74
N PRO A 10 -4.98 -6.15 8.90
CA PRO A 10 -5.58 -6.99 7.86
C PRO A 10 -7.08 -6.69 7.65
N ASP A 11 -7.71 -6.02 8.61
CA ASP A 11 -9.12 -5.65 8.55
C ASP A 11 -9.37 -4.52 7.56
N LEU A 12 -10.49 -4.61 6.84
CA LEU A 12 -10.91 -3.56 5.92
C LEU A 12 -11.20 -2.26 6.67
N LEU A 13 -10.65 -1.17 6.15
CA LEU A 13 -10.85 0.17 6.66
C LEU A 13 -12.29 0.60 6.41
N PHE A 14 -13.09 0.59 7.46
CA PHE A 14 -14.43 1.16 7.46
C PHE A 14 -14.41 2.55 8.09
N ILE A 15 -14.73 3.57 7.31
CA ILE A 15 -14.86 4.95 7.80
C ILE A 15 -16.36 5.27 7.87
N PRO A 16 -16.95 5.39 9.07
CA PRO A 16 -18.36 5.71 9.20
C PRO A 16 -18.66 7.08 8.59
N LYS A 17 -19.75 7.21 7.84
CA LYS A 17 -20.08 8.43 7.10
C LYS A 17 -20.37 9.61 8.03
N GLU A 18 -20.94 9.34 9.19
CA GLU A 18 -21.46 10.32 10.15
C GLU A 18 -20.33 10.98 10.95
N ILE A 19 -19.32 10.20 11.33
CA ILE A 19 -18.21 10.64 12.19
C ILE A 19 -16.87 10.71 11.46
N GLY A 20 -16.79 10.18 10.23
CA GLY A 20 -15.59 10.17 9.41
C GLY A 20 -14.40 9.53 10.12
N PHE A 21 -13.20 10.04 9.83
CA PHE A 21 -11.94 9.60 10.45
C PHE A 21 -11.89 9.79 11.98
N ARG A 22 -12.82 10.55 12.58
CA ARG A 22 -12.89 10.67 14.04
C ARG A 22 -13.26 9.34 14.69
N GLY A 23 -14.01 8.49 13.99
CA GLY A 23 -14.40 7.16 14.42
C GLY A 23 -13.27 6.13 14.47
N LEU A 24 -12.12 6.43 13.86
CA LEU A 24 -10.97 5.53 13.93
C LEU A 24 -10.31 5.59 15.31
N GLN A 25 -9.94 4.43 15.85
CA GLN A 25 -9.19 4.37 17.10
C GLN A 25 -7.70 4.58 16.84
N THR A 26 -7.03 5.22 17.81
CA THR A 26 -5.56 5.27 17.84
C THR A 26 -5.14 4.22 18.86
N PRO A 27 -4.12 3.39 18.60
CA PRO A 27 -3.61 2.49 19.61
C PRO A 27 -3.06 3.29 20.81
N ASP A 28 -3.15 2.71 22.00
CA ASP A 28 -2.63 3.32 23.23
C ASP A 28 -1.10 3.47 23.20
N ILE A 29 -0.42 2.56 22.49
CA ILE A 29 1.03 2.57 22.27
C ILE A 29 1.28 2.73 20.77
N MET A 30 2.04 3.76 20.42
CA MET A 30 2.45 3.98 19.03
C MET A 30 3.51 2.95 18.61
N PRO A 31 3.50 2.49 17.35
CA PRO A 31 4.53 1.60 16.85
C PRO A 31 5.93 2.25 16.95
N SER A 32 6.94 1.47 17.32
CA SER A 32 8.31 1.99 17.52
C SER A 32 8.97 2.54 16.25
N TRP A 33 8.48 2.16 15.07
CA TRP A 33 8.97 2.67 13.79
C TRP A 33 8.46 4.08 13.46
N LEU A 34 7.41 4.57 14.14
CA LEU A 34 6.78 5.86 13.86
C LEU A 34 6.99 6.81 15.05
N ILE A 35 8.00 7.66 14.96
CA ILE A 35 8.32 8.64 15.99
C ILE A 35 7.49 9.93 15.84
N GLU A 36 7.44 10.76 16.90
CA GLU A 36 6.65 12.00 16.87
C GLU A 36 7.13 12.97 15.80
N ASP A 37 8.43 13.05 15.52
CA ASP A 37 8.96 13.93 14.47
C ASP A 37 8.41 13.57 13.08
N ASP A 38 8.24 12.27 12.77
CA ASP A 38 7.63 11.82 11.53
C ASP A 38 6.17 12.23 11.45
N ILE A 39 5.43 12.04 12.56
CA ILE A 39 4.03 12.41 12.67
C ILE A 39 3.85 13.92 12.46
N ASP A 40 4.69 14.73 13.09
CA ASP A 40 4.69 16.18 12.99
C ASP A 40 5.05 16.65 11.58
N TYR A 41 6.04 16.00 10.97
CA TYR A 41 6.39 16.25 9.57
C TYR A 41 5.17 16.06 8.67
N TYR A 42 4.53 14.89 8.68
CA TYR A 42 3.35 14.65 7.85
C TYR A 42 2.19 15.57 8.22
N THR A 43 1.97 15.83 9.51
CA THR A 43 0.91 16.74 9.99
C THR A 43 1.11 18.14 9.42
N SER A 44 2.34 18.65 9.42
CA SER A 44 2.66 19.98 8.87
C SER A 44 2.30 20.08 7.39
N LYS A 45 2.61 19.05 6.59
CA LYS A 45 2.34 19.03 5.14
C LYS A 45 0.85 18.94 4.84
N PHE A 46 0.12 18.07 5.53
CA PHE A 46 -1.33 17.95 5.34
C PHE A 46 -2.10 19.16 5.89
N ASN A 47 -1.63 19.83 6.94
CA ASN A 47 -2.23 21.09 7.39
C ASN A 47 -2.04 22.22 6.37
N GLN A 48 -0.90 22.26 5.69
CA GLN A 48 -0.63 23.28 4.67
C GLN A 48 -1.40 23.04 3.36
N LYS A 49 -1.52 21.79 2.91
CA LYS A 49 -2.03 21.45 1.57
C LYS A 49 -3.41 20.79 1.57
N GLY A 50 -3.87 20.31 2.72
CA GLY A 50 -5.08 19.51 2.84
C GLY A 50 -4.96 18.12 2.19
N PHE A 51 -6.08 17.39 2.17
CA PHE A 51 -6.16 16.02 1.64
C PHE A 51 -6.72 15.94 0.21
N THR A 52 -7.25 17.04 -0.33
CA THR A 52 -7.97 17.06 -1.62
C THR A 52 -7.14 16.48 -2.76
N GLY A 53 -5.85 16.83 -2.85
CA GLY A 53 -4.96 16.31 -3.88
C GLY A 53 -4.84 14.78 -3.85
N GLY A 54 -4.54 14.21 -2.69
CA GLY A 54 -4.47 12.75 -2.52
C GLY A 54 -5.82 12.06 -2.75
N LEU A 55 -6.92 12.64 -2.24
CA LEU A 55 -8.26 12.09 -2.41
C LEU A 55 -8.76 12.15 -3.87
N ASN A 56 -8.25 13.07 -4.68
CA ASN A 56 -8.62 13.16 -6.10
C ASN A 56 -8.22 11.93 -6.91
N TYR A 57 -7.17 11.19 -6.51
CA TYR A 57 -6.80 9.92 -7.16
C TYR A 57 -7.95 8.90 -7.07
N TYR A 58 -8.61 8.80 -5.91
CA TYR A 58 -9.75 7.91 -5.71
C TYR A 58 -11.00 8.41 -6.45
N ARG A 59 -11.23 9.73 -6.49
CA ARG A 59 -12.35 10.33 -7.25
C ARG A 59 -12.21 10.06 -8.76
N ALA A 60 -10.99 9.99 -9.27
CA ALA A 60 -10.69 9.74 -10.67
C ALA A 60 -10.58 8.24 -11.02
N ALA A 61 -10.89 7.31 -10.09
CA ALA A 61 -10.71 5.88 -10.34
C ALA A 61 -11.50 5.36 -11.55
N ASN A 62 -12.79 5.74 -11.66
CA ASN A 62 -13.64 5.35 -12.80
C ASN A 62 -13.12 5.93 -14.12
N LEU A 63 -12.74 7.21 -14.13
CA LEU A 63 -12.17 7.85 -15.32
C LEU A 63 -10.84 7.19 -15.71
N THR A 64 -10.00 6.84 -14.74
CA THR A 64 -8.75 6.12 -14.98
C THR A 64 -9.02 4.74 -15.60
N TRP A 65 -10.07 4.05 -15.16
CA TRP A 65 -10.50 2.77 -15.75
C TRP A 65 -10.95 2.96 -17.21
N GLU A 66 -11.80 3.95 -17.51
CA GLU A 66 -12.25 4.24 -18.88
C GLU A 66 -11.08 4.57 -19.81
N LEU A 67 -10.18 5.46 -19.37
CA LEU A 67 -9.02 5.87 -20.14
C LEU A 67 -8.04 4.72 -20.38
N ARG A 68 -8.03 3.69 -19.52
CA ARG A 68 -7.17 2.52 -19.68
C ARG A 68 -7.71 1.46 -20.65
N ALA A 69 -8.89 1.65 -21.24
CA ALA A 69 -9.47 0.72 -22.19
C ALA A 69 -8.53 0.26 -23.32
N PRO A 70 -7.67 1.13 -23.92
CA PRO A 70 -6.74 0.72 -24.98
C PRO A 70 -5.71 -0.34 -24.57
N TRP A 71 -5.46 -0.53 -23.26
CA TRP A 71 -4.48 -1.50 -22.76
C TRP A 71 -5.11 -2.81 -22.28
N THR A 72 -6.41 -3.02 -22.53
CA THR A 72 -7.12 -4.23 -22.13
C THR A 72 -6.44 -5.49 -22.70
N GLY A 73 -6.11 -6.43 -21.83
CA GLY A 73 -5.48 -7.71 -22.20
C GLY A 73 -3.97 -7.65 -22.48
N LEU A 74 -3.36 -6.46 -22.43
CA LEU A 74 -1.91 -6.34 -22.61
C LEU A 74 -1.15 -6.75 -21.35
N GLN A 75 0.00 -7.38 -21.57
CA GLN A 75 0.92 -7.79 -20.50
C GLN A 75 1.96 -6.71 -20.20
N ILE A 76 2.35 -6.60 -18.93
CA ILE A 76 3.49 -5.77 -18.51
C ILE A 76 4.78 -6.58 -18.69
N LYS A 77 5.68 -6.11 -19.57
CA LYS A 77 6.93 -6.81 -19.91
C LYS A 77 8.16 -6.35 -19.13
N VAL A 78 8.05 -5.27 -18.37
CA VAL A 78 9.15 -4.80 -17.51
C VAL A 78 9.41 -5.85 -16.41
N PRO A 79 10.66 -6.22 -16.11
CA PRO A 79 10.96 -7.04 -14.95
C PRO A 79 10.42 -6.40 -13.67
N ALA A 80 9.72 -7.18 -12.85
CA ALA A 80 9.04 -6.66 -11.67
C ALA A 80 9.34 -7.52 -10.44
N LYS A 81 9.36 -6.87 -9.27
CA LYS A 81 9.38 -7.53 -7.96
C LYS A 81 8.24 -6.93 -7.13
N PHE A 82 7.39 -7.78 -6.58
CA PHE A 82 6.28 -7.38 -5.74
C PHE A 82 6.53 -7.84 -4.30
N ILE A 83 6.38 -6.92 -3.37
CA ILE A 83 6.64 -7.11 -1.95
C ILE A 83 5.43 -6.56 -1.20
N VAL A 84 4.89 -7.34 -0.27
CA VAL A 84 3.68 -6.99 0.49
C VAL A 84 3.79 -7.49 1.92
N GLY A 85 3.19 -6.78 2.86
CA GLY A 85 3.02 -7.26 4.23
C GLY A 85 1.90 -8.29 4.33
N ASP A 86 2.07 -9.32 5.16
CA ASP A 86 1.02 -10.32 5.40
C ASP A 86 -0.22 -9.75 6.11
N LEU A 87 -0.07 -8.63 6.80
CA LEU A 87 -1.14 -7.86 7.46
C LEU A 87 -1.61 -6.66 6.62
N ASP A 88 -1.15 -6.50 5.37
CA ASP A 88 -1.58 -5.38 4.52
C ASP A 88 -3.07 -5.50 4.15
N ILE A 89 -3.85 -4.46 4.44
CA ILE A 89 -5.27 -4.36 4.08
C ILE A 89 -5.57 -4.70 2.62
N VAL A 90 -4.74 -4.22 1.68
CA VAL A 90 -4.91 -4.47 0.23
C VAL A 90 -4.70 -5.95 -0.06
N TYR A 91 -3.75 -6.59 0.61
CA TYR A 91 -3.51 -8.02 0.48
C TYR A 91 -4.69 -8.88 0.96
N HIS A 92 -5.52 -8.36 1.87
CA HIS A 92 -6.75 -9.02 2.35
C HIS A 92 -8.03 -8.54 1.65
N MET A 93 -7.94 -7.65 0.66
CA MET A 93 -9.11 -7.31 -0.17
C MET A 93 -9.58 -8.54 -0.96
N PRO A 94 -10.89 -8.72 -1.19
CA PRO A 94 -11.44 -9.87 -1.90
C PRO A 94 -10.72 -10.16 -3.22
N SER A 95 -10.39 -11.42 -3.48
CA SER A 95 -9.71 -11.92 -4.69
C SER A 95 -8.23 -11.53 -4.85
N THR A 96 -7.66 -10.70 -3.95
CA THR A 96 -6.29 -10.18 -4.14
C THR A 96 -5.24 -11.28 -3.97
N LYS A 97 -5.35 -12.13 -2.94
CA LYS A 97 -4.40 -13.24 -2.71
C LYS A 97 -4.48 -14.27 -3.84
N GLU A 98 -5.69 -14.60 -4.27
CA GLU A 98 -5.93 -15.53 -5.36
C GLU A 98 -5.32 -14.99 -6.65
N TYR A 99 -5.49 -13.70 -6.96
CA TYR A 99 -4.86 -13.09 -8.13
C TYR A 99 -3.33 -13.15 -8.06
N ILE A 100 -2.74 -12.81 -6.91
CA ILE A 100 -1.29 -12.77 -6.70
C ILE A 100 -0.69 -14.17 -6.82
N HIS A 101 -1.26 -15.17 -6.13
CA HIS A 101 -0.64 -16.48 -5.95
C HIS A 101 -1.13 -17.54 -6.93
N ASN A 102 -2.36 -17.45 -7.45
CA ASN A 102 -2.93 -18.49 -8.32
C ASN A 102 -2.72 -18.19 -9.82
N GLY A 103 -1.62 -17.52 -10.16
CA GLY A 103 -1.15 -17.33 -11.53
C GLY A 103 -1.74 -16.16 -12.30
N GLY A 104 -2.77 -15.48 -11.77
CA GLY A 104 -3.34 -14.28 -12.41
C GLY A 104 -2.32 -13.17 -12.61
N PHE A 105 -1.58 -12.85 -11.55
CA PHE A 105 -0.58 -11.79 -11.58
C PHE A 105 0.61 -12.14 -12.47
N LYS A 106 1.10 -13.38 -12.40
CA LYS A 106 2.19 -13.87 -13.25
C LYS A 106 1.80 -13.92 -14.74
N ARG A 107 0.53 -14.21 -15.05
CA ARG A 107 0.00 -14.16 -16.42
C ARG A 107 0.04 -12.74 -16.98
N ASP A 108 -0.36 -11.75 -16.19
CA ASP A 108 -0.44 -10.36 -16.63
C ASP A 108 0.93 -9.65 -16.58
N VAL A 109 1.84 -10.12 -15.71
CA VAL A 109 3.24 -9.67 -15.59
C VAL A 109 4.21 -10.85 -15.74
N PRO A 110 4.50 -11.29 -16.97
CA PRO A 110 5.30 -12.50 -17.21
C PRO A 110 6.70 -12.48 -16.58
N ASN A 111 7.30 -11.30 -16.45
CA ASN A 111 8.64 -11.10 -15.88
C ASN A 111 8.60 -10.74 -14.37
N LEU A 112 7.50 -11.04 -13.67
CA LEU A 112 7.40 -10.94 -12.21
C LEU A 112 8.29 -11.99 -11.54
N GLN A 113 9.22 -11.56 -10.67
CA GLN A 113 9.95 -12.47 -9.78
C GLN A 113 9.04 -12.98 -8.67
N ASP A 114 9.51 -13.97 -7.90
CA ASP A 114 8.76 -14.52 -6.78
C ASP A 114 8.26 -13.41 -5.85
N VAL A 115 6.99 -13.50 -5.49
CA VAL A 115 6.32 -12.56 -4.61
C VAL A 115 6.89 -12.71 -3.21
N VAL A 116 7.27 -11.59 -2.60
CA VAL A 116 7.71 -11.57 -1.19
C VAL A 116 6.53 -11.17 -0.31
N VAL A 117 6.20 -12.03 0.66
CA VAL A 117 5.22 -11.73 1.71
C VAL A 117 5.98 -11.59 3.02
N MET A 118 5.97 -10.38 3.59
CA MET A 118 6.69 -10.05 4.83
C MET A 118 5.81 -10.37 6.05
N GLU A 119 6.28 -11.26 6.92
CA GLU A 119 5.54 -11.70 8.11
C GLU A 119 5.48 -10.62 9.19
N GLY A 120 4.30 -10.43 9.78
CA GLY A 120 4.05 -9.46 10.85
C GLY A 120 4.15 -7.99 10.40
N VAL A 121 4.06 -7.72 9.09
CA VAL A 121 4.17 -6.38 8.53
C VAL A 121 2.87 -6.01 7.85
N ALA A 122 2.42 -4.79 8.09
CA ALA A 122 1.20 -4.28 7.49
C ALA A 122 1.51 -3.34 6.31
N HIS A 123 0.74 -2.27 6.13
CA HIS A 123 0.78 -1.49 4.87
C HIS A 123 2.09 -0.72 4.58
N PHE A 124 2.73 -0.14 5.59
CA PHE A 124 3.92 0.71 5.39
C PHE A 124 5.24 -0.07 5.45
N ILE A 125 5.37 -1.13 4.63
CA ILE A 125 6.50 -2.07 4.66
C ILE A 125 7.88 -1.38 4.66
N ASN A 126 8.01 -0.28 3.91
CA ASN A 126 9.25 0.48 3.74
C ASN A 126 9.61 1.37 4.93
N GLN A 127 8.66 1.67 5.81
CA GLN A 127 8.90 2.39 7.07
C GLN A 127 9.04 1.41 8.25
N VAL A 128 8.30 0.30 8.22
CA VAL A 128 8.33 -0.72 9.29
C VAL A 128 9.61 -1.57 9.23
N LYS A 129 10.05 -1.94 8.03
CA LYS A 129 11.23 -2.78 7.77
C LYS A 129 12.13 -2.16 6.69
N PRO A 130 12.66 -0.95 6.91
CA PRO A 130 13.42 -0.22 5.89
C PRO A 130 14.61 -1.02 5.36
N GLU A 131 15.35 -1.71 6.23
CA GLU A 131 16.55 -2.44 5.80
C GLU A 131 16.27 -3.69 4.98
N GLU A 132 15.19 -4.39 5.29
CA GLU A 132 14.75 -5.54 4.49
C GLU A 132 14.28 -5.10 3.09
N ILE A 133 13.54 -3.98 3.02
CA ILE A 133 13.14 -3.36 1.76
C ILE A 133 14.36 -2.85 0.96
N ASN A 134 15.31 -2.19 1.63
CA ASN A 134 16.55 -1.72 1.00
C ASN A 134 17.34 -2.88 0.38
N ALA A 135 17.50 -3.99 1.12
CA ALA A 135 18.16 -5.20 0.62
C ALA A 135 17.40 -5.78 -0.59
N HIS A 136 16.07 -5.88 -0.51
CA HIS A 136 15.27 -6.37 -1.62
C HIS A 136 15.35 -5.51 -2.89
N ILE A 137 15.41 -4.19 -2.75
CA ILE A 137 15.60 -3.24 -3.86
C ILE A 137 17.00 -3.44 -4.45
N TYR A 138 18.03 -3.39 -3.61
CA TYR A 138 19.43 -3.52 -4.02
C TYR A 138 19.67 -4.82 -4.79
N ASP A 139 19.23 -5.95 -4.24
CA ASP A 139 19.39 -7.27 -4.86
C ASP A 139 18.61 -7.41 -6.16
N PHE A 140 17.50 -6.69 -6.32
CA PHE A 140 16.72 -6.71 -7.54
C PHE A 140 17.38 -5.88 -8.64
N VAL A 141 17.75 -4.63 -8.34
CA VAL A 141 18.33 -3.72 -9.34
C VAL A 141 19.71 -4.17 -9.80
N LYS A 142 20.49 -4.82 -8.94
CA LYS A 142 21.83 -5.35 -9.26
C LYS A 142 21.83 -6.48 -10.31
N LYS A 143 20.66 -7.03 -10.65
CA LYS A 143 20.52 -8.05 -11.70
C LYS A 143 20.58 -7.46 -13.12
N PHE A 144 20.63 -6.13 -13.24
CA PHE A 144 20.66 -5.36 -14.48
C PHE A 144 21.85 -4.40 -14.48
#